data_AF-A0A970EYV8-F1
#
_entry.id   AF-A0A970EYV8-F1
#
_cell.length_a   1.000
_cell.length_b   1.000
_cell.length_c   1.000
_cell.angle_alpha   90.00
_cell.angle_beta   90.00
_cell.angle_gamma   90.00
#
_symmetry.space_group_name_H-M   'P 1'
#
loop_
_entity.id
_entity.type
_entity.pdbx_description
1 polymer ?
#
loop_
_entity_poly.entity_id
_entity_poly.type
_entity_poly.pdbx_seq_one_letter_code
_entity_poly.pdbx_strand_id
1 'polypeptide(L)'
;MSLSQINKKLITIIVIVLAVFIVAIIAISIINKNRDLEFSTIERKMEAGAKKYLKNNPELLPSENGETIAISVTTLEDGKYIPTMSKMVKEDIICNGEVRVTNNGGYYVYFPYLNCGDKYVTKELYKKIIDPSNIVTEDDGLYEINGEYIFRGSKVNNYLEFADQLWYIVKVDKDNHIKIVQIDNKTRHIWDYRYNVDRNAKVGVNDFNKSSMESYLLELFNDEKFIEEDLKGLIVHKSWCVGKRTDSETNKTGEVECSVVTEPAPLGLIQANDFLMASLDENCTTTLSPSCQNYNYLASSDYTWWTITAAADNTHRAYKVSGGYLMKSSLTSNTRTHVALFLSENVAYAGGTGTYDDPYIVR
;
A
#
# COMPACT_ATOMS: atom_id res chain seq x y z
N MET A 1 -14.88 36.99 -34.85
CA MET A 1 -15.45 36.17 -35.93
C MET A 1 -16.66 35.43 -35.34
N SER A 2 -17.89 35.77 -35.74
CA SER A 2 -19.11 35.26 -35.11
C SER A 2 -19.35 33.79 -35.46
N LEU A 3 -19.67 32.96 -34.45
CA LEU A 3 -19.93 31.51 -34.57
C LEU A 3 -21.09 31.11 -35.52
N SER A 4 -21.81 32.05 -36.14
CA SER A 4 -23.07 31.79 -36.86
C SER A 4 -22.94 31.43 -38.35
N GLN A 5 -21.73 31.13 -38.85
CA GLN A 5 -21.52 30.62 -40.22
C GLN A 5 -20.69 29.34 -40.27
N ILE A 6 -20.68 28.53 -39.21
CA ILE A 6 -20.16 27.17 -39.31
C ILE A 6 -21.19 26.35 -40.11
N ASN A 7 -20.86 26.09 -41.37
CA ASN A 7 -21.68 25.33 -42.32
C ASN A 7 -22.16 24.02 -41.66
N LYS A 8 -23.47 23.71 -41.67
CA LYS A 8 -24.01 22.49 -41.04
C LYS A 8 -23.25 21.22 -41.45
N LYS A 9 -22.76 21.16 -42.71
CA LYS A 9 -21.89 20.09 -43.21
C LYS A 9 -20.57 19.97 -42.44
N LEU A 10 -19.96 21.09 -42.06
CA LEU A 10 -18.70 21.13 -41.30
C LEU A 10 -18.89 20.64 -39.86
N ILE A 11 -20.02 20.98 -39.21
CA ILE A 11 -20.37 20.46 -37.88
C ILE A 11 -20.59 18.94 -37.95
N THR A 12 -21.33 18.45 -38.96
CA THR A 12 -21.54 17.01 -39.14
C THR A 12 -20.23 16.25 -39.36
N ILE A 13 -19.30 16.81 -40.14
CA ILE A 13 -17.97 16.21 -40.36
C ILE A 13 -17.17 16.15 -39.05
N ILE A 14 -17.15 17.24 -38.26
CA ILE A 14 -16.43 17.28 -36.97
C ILE A 14 -16.98 16.24 -35.99
N VAL A 15 -18.30 16.09 -35.90
CA VAL A 15 -18.95 15.09 -35.04
C VAL A 15 -18.62 13.66 -35.48
N ILE A 16 -18.62 13.38 -36.79
CA ILE A 16 -18.25 12.07 -37.33
C ILE A 16 -16.78 11.76 -37.03
N VAL A 17 -15.87 12.73 -37.22
CA VAL A 17 -14.44 12.56 -36.95
C VAL A 17 -14.19 12.29 -35.45
N LEU A 18 -14.85 13.03 -34.55
CA LEU A 18 -14.79 12.79 -33.11
C LEU A 18 -15.32 11.41 -32.72
N ALA A 19 -16.44 10.97 -33.31
CA ALA A 19 -17.00 9.66 -33.04
C ALA A 19 -16.07 8.52 -33.52
N VAL A 20 -15.49 8.64 -34.71
CA VAL A 20 -14.50 7.68 -35.23
C VAL A 20 -13.24 7.64 -34.37
N PHE A 21 -12.79 8.80 -33.89
CA PHE A 21 -11.63 8.90 -33.00
C PHE A 21 -11.88 8.22 -31.64
N ILE A 22 -13.05 8.43 -31.04
CA ILE A 22 -13.45 7.76 -29.80
C ILE A 22 -13.54 6.23 -29.99
N VAL A 23 -14.14 5.76 -31.09
CA VAL A 23 -14.21 4.33 -31.41
C VAL A 23 -12.82 3.73 -31.63
N ALA A 24 -11.91 4.45 -32.27
CA ALA A 24 -10.52 4.02 -32.45
C ALA A 24 -9.78 3.91 -31.10
N ILE A 25 -9.96 4.87 -30.19
CA ILE A 25 -9.39 4.81 -28.82
C ILE A 25 -9.93 3.60 -28.07
N ILE A 26 -11.25 3.35 -28.12
CA ILE A 26 -11.88 2.20 -27.46
C ILE A 26 -11.35 0.89 -28.05
N ALA A 27 -11.25 0.78 -29.37
CA ALA A 27 -10.72 -0.42 -30.03
C ALA A 27 -9.24 -0.67 -29.67
N ILE A 28 -8.41 0.38 -29.64
CA ILE A 28 -7.01 0.30 -29.20
C ILE A 28 -6.93 -0.16 -27.74
N SER A 29 -7.78 0.39 -26.87
CA SER A 29 -7.84 0.01 -25.46
C SER A 29 -8.21 -1.47 -25.27
N ILE A 30 -9.19 -1.98 -26.03
CA ILE A 30 -9.58 -3.40 -26.02
C ILE A 30 -8.44 -4.30 -26.51
N ILE A 31 -7.77 -3.92 -27.60
CA ILE A 31 -6.64 -4.70 -28.15
C ILE A 31 -5.48 -4.76 -27.15
N ASN A 32 -5.13 -3.63 -26.52
CA ASN A 32 -4.07 -3.58 -25.52
C ASN A 32 -4.42 -4.45 -24.30
N LYS A 33 -5.65 -4.37 -23.80
CA LYS A 33 -6.13 -5.19 -22.68
C LYS A 33 -6.02 -6.71 -22.98
N ASN A 34 -6.35 -7.14 -24.20
CA ASN A 34 -6.21 -8.54 -24.60
C ASN A 34 -4.74 -9.00 -24.64
N ARG A 35 -3.82 -8.12 -25.05
CA ARG A 35 -2.38 -8.44 -25.05
C ARG A 35 -1.80 -8.51 -23.64
N ASP A 36 -2.18 -7.60 -22.76
CA ASP A 36 -1.75 -7.63 -21.35
C ASP A 36 -2.23 -8.93 -20.66
N LEU A 37 -3.42 -9.41 -21.02
CA LEU A 37 -3.94 -10.71 -20.55
C LEU A 37 -3.10 -11.89 -21.05
N GLU A 38 -2.62 -11.85 -22.31
CA GLU A 38 -1.70 -12.86 -22.85
C GLU A 38 -0.38 -12.88 -22.06
N PHE A 39 0.25 -11.72 -21.84
CA PHE A 39 1.51 -11.65 -21.08
C PHE A 39 1.36 -12.01 -19.60
N SER A 40 0.24 -11.61 -18.97
CA SER A 40 -0.11 -12.03 -17.61
C SER A 40 -0.22 -13.55 -17.48
N THR A 41 -0.70 -14.23 -18.53
CA THR A 41 -0.73 -15.69 -18.55
C THR A 41 0.68 -16.31 -18.56
N ILE A 42 1.64 -15.67 -19.23
CA ILE A 42 3.05 -16.12 -19.26
C ILE A 42 3.69 -15.93 -17.88
N GLU A 43 3.50 -14.77 -17.27
CA GLU A 43 4.01 -14.49 -15.92
C GLU A 43 3.47 -15.49 -14.87
N ARG A 44 2.17 -15.82 -14.90
CA ARG A 44 1.62 -16.88 -14.05
C ARG A 44 2.27 -18.25 -14.27
N LYS A 45 2.64 -18.58 -15.51
CA LYS A 45 3.39 -19.81 -15.81
C LYS A 45 4.81 -19.74 -15.24
N MET A 46 5.47 -18.58 -15.34
CA MET A 46 6.79 -18.37 -14.74
C MET A 46 6.73 -18.53 -13.22
N GLU A 47 5.76 -17.89 -12.58
CA GLU A 47 5.52 -17.99 -11.13
C GLU A 47 5.27 -19.43 -10.69
N ALA A 48 4.36 -20.15 -11.35
CA ALA A 48 4.08 -21.56 -11.06
C ALA A 48 5.31 -22.46 -11.32
N GLY A 49 6.08 -22.15 -12.36
CA GLY A 49 7.35 -22.81 -12.67
C GLY A 49 8.39 -22.62 -11.57
N ALA A 50 8.55 -21.40 -11.08
CA ALA A 50 9.45 -21.07 -9.97
C ALA A 50 9.02 -21.73 -8.66
N LYS A 51 7.71 -21.70 -8.32
CA LYS A 51 7.15 -22.45 -7.18
C LYS A 51 7.51 -23.94 -7.27
N LYS A 52 7.39 -24.55 -8.46
CA LYS A 52 7.74 -25.95 -8.67
C LYS A 52 9.26 -26.20 -8.61
N TYR A 53 10.07 -25.29 -9.14
CA TYR A 53 11.53 -25.36 -9.06
C TYR A 53 12.03 -25.33 -7.62
N LEU A 54 11.58 -24.36 -6.83
CA LEU A 54 11.97 -24.22 -5.43
C LEU A 54 11.39 -25.32 -4.53
N LYS A 55 10.22 -25.86 -4.86
CA LYS A 55 9.72 -27.08 -4.20
C LYS A 55 10.67 -28.28 -4.37
N ASN A 56 11.35 -28.37 -5.50
CA ASN A 56 12.33 -29.43 -5.77
C ASN A 56 13.74 -29.12 -5.25
N ASN A 57 14.03 -27.85 -4.94
CA ASN A 57 15.33 -27.36 -4.47
C ASN A 57 15.10 -26.43 -3.26
N PRO A 58 14.54 -26.93 -2.14
CA PRO A 58 14.11 -26.10 -1.01
C PRO A 58 15.27 -25.35 -0.35
N GLU A 59 16.50 -25.84 -0.47
CA GLU A 59 17.73 -25.19 0.01
C GLU A 59 18.06 -23.88 -0.71
N LEU A 60 17.45 -23.63 -1.87
CA LEU A 60 17.61 -22.39 -2.62
C LEU A 60 16.59 -21.31 -2.22
N LEU A 61 15.62 -21.62 -1.35
CA LEU A 61 14.70 -20.61 -0.85
C LEU A 61 15.46 -19.55 -0.05
N PRO A 62 15.09 -18.26 -0.18
CA PRO A 62 15.67 -17.21 0.65
C PRO A 62 15.36 -17.50 2.11
N SER A 63 16.40 -17.59 2.95
CA SER A 63 16.26 -18.00 4.35
C SER A 63 16.01 -16.83 5.29
N GLU A 64 16.54 -15.65 4.98
CA GLU A 64 16.45 -14.48 5.84
C GLU A 64 15.24 -13.60 5.48
N ASN A 65 14.64 -12.95 6.47
CA ASN A 65 13.54 -12.01 6.24
C ASN A 65 14.00 -10.82 5.38
N GLY A 66 13.26 -10.54 4.30
CA GLY A 66 13.59 -9.55 3.27
C GLY A 66 14.57 -10.04 2.21
N GLU A 67 15.15 -11.25 2.35
CA GLU A 67 16.05 -11.79 1.34
C GLU A 67 15.30 -12.12 0.05
N THR A 68 15.89 -11.74 -1.07
CA THR A 68 15.35 -11.98 -2.42
C THR A 68 16.35 -12.73 -3.28
N ILE A 69 15.88 -13.79 -3.93
CA ILE A 69 16.60 -14.48 -5.00
C ILE A 69 15.92 -14.22 -6.35
N ALA A 70 16.68 -14.36 -7.44
CA ALA A 70 16.15 -14.28 -8.79
C ALA A 70 16.36 -15.59 -9.54
N ILE A 71 15.28 -16.18 -10.06
CA ILE A 71 15.32 -17.38 -10.88
C ILE A 71 15.09 -16.96 -12.32
N SER A 72 16.14 -17.03 -13.14
CA SER A 72 16.04 -16.66 -14.55
C SER A 72 15.06 -17.57 -15.30
N VAL A 73 14.41 -17.02 -16.33
CA VAL A 73 13.52 -17.80 -17.20
C VAL A 73 14.25 -18.99 -17.84
N THR A 74 15.54 -18.82 -18.18
CA THR A 74 16.36 -19.89 -18.78
C THR A 74 16.54 -21.06 -17.82
N THR A 75 16.72 -20.79 -16.52
CA THR A 75 16.79 -21.84 -15.49
C THR A 75 15.49 -22.66 -15.44
N LEU A 76 14.34 -21.99 -15.56
CA LEU A 76 13.04 -22.66 -15.56
C LEU A 76 12.81 -23.48 -16.85
N GLU A 77 13.28 -23.01 -17.99
CA GLU A 77 13.22 -23.71 -19.28
C GLU A 77 14.10 -24.96 -19.30
N ASP A 78 15.38 -24.82 -18.93
CA ASP A 78 16.35 -25.91 -18.91
C ASP A 78 15.92 -27.02 -17.94
N GLY A 79 15.40 -26.62 -16.79
CA GLY A 79 14.80 -27.52 -15.80
C GLY A 79 13.43 -28.10 -16.20
N LYS A 80 12.87 -27.71 -17.35
CA LYS A 80 11.54 -28.11 -17.85
C LYS A 80 10.39 -27.80 -16.88
N TYR A 81 10.54 -26.73 -16.09
CA TYR A 81 9.50 -26.21 -15.21
C TYR A 81 8.47 -25.36 -16.00
N ILE A 82 8.90 -24.76 -17.11
CA ILE A 82 8.05 -24.06 -18.08
C ILE A 82 8.40 -24.48 -19.51
N PRO A 83 7.49 -24.30 -20.50
CA PRO A 83 7.83 -24.37 -21.91
C PRO A 83 8.86 -23.29 -22.29
N THR A 84 9.58 -23.48 -23.39
CA THR A 84 10.45 -22.43 -23.94
C THR A 84 9.65 -21.17 -24.28
N MET A 85 10.22 -20.01 -24.03
CA MET A 85 9.59 -18.69 -24.19
C MET A 85 9.07 -18.52 -25.61
N SER A 86 9.83 -18.96 -26.61
CA SER A 86 9.44 -18.99 -28.04
C SER A 86 8.15 -19.75 -28.35
N LYS A 87 7.70 -20.66 -27.46
CA LYS A 87 6.41 -21.37 -27.58
C LYS A 87 5.27 -20.69 -26.82
N MET A 88 5.59 -19.73 -25.96
CA MET A 88 4.64 -19.00 -25.13
C MET A 88 4.33 -17.61 -25.68
N VAL A 89 5.20 -17.07 -26.53
CA VAL A 89 5.06 -15.77 -27.20
C VAL A 89 4.84 -15.96 -28.70
N LYS A 90 4.32 -14.93 -29.37
CA LYS A 90 4.19 -14.91 -30.84
C LYS A 90 5.58 -14.88 -31.49
N GLU A 91 5.71 -15.44 -32.69
CA GLU A 91 7.01 -15.72 -33.35
C GLU A 91 7.93 -14.49 -33.51
N ASP A 92 7.37 -13.28 -33.53
CA ASP A 92 8.08 -12.01 -33.70
C ASP A 92 8.42 -11.29 -32.38
N ILE A 93 7.99 -11.83 -31.23
CA ILE A 93 8.17 -11.20 -29.92
C ILE A 93 9.29 -11.91 -29.17
N ILE A 94 10.33 -11.14 -28.80
CA ILE A 94 11.41 -11.63 -27.95
C ILE A 94 11.16 -11.13 -26.53
N CYS A 95 11.01 -12.06 -25.60
CA CYS A 95 10.88 -11.75 -24.17
C CYS A 95 12.03 -12.38 -23.38
N ASN A 96 12.47 -11.68 -22.35
CA ASN A 96 13.30 -12.22 -21.27
C ASN A 96 12.61 -11.97 -19.93
N GLY A 97 13.09 -12.64 -18.89
CA GLY A 97 12.49 -12.48 -17.58
C GLY A 97 13.13 -13.32 -16.50
N GLU A 98 12.63 -13.12 -15.30
CA GLU A 98 13.02 -13.80 -14.08
C GLU A 98 11.81 -13.88 -13.15
N VAL A 99 11.86 -14.77 -12.17
CA VAL A 99 10.96 -14.73 -11.02
C VAL A 99 11.79 -14.34 -9.81
N ARG A 100 11.47 -13.20 -9.21
CA ARG A 100 12.03 -12.79 -7.93
C ARG A 100 11.23 -13.45 -6.82
N VAL A 101 11.91 -14.10 -5.89
CA VAL A 101 11.29 -14.76 -4.76
C VAL A 101 11.84 -14.13 -3.50
N THR A 102 10.94 -13.55 -2.69
CA THR A 102 11.31 -12.84 -1.45
C THR A 102 10.69 -13.54 -0.26
N ASN A 103 11.45 -13.71 0.83
CA ASN A 103 10.95 -14.21 2.11
C ASN A 103 10.47 -13.04 2.99
N ASN A 104 9.18 -12.98 3.26
CA ASN A 104 8.54 -12.02 4.15
C ASN A 104 7.99 -12.74 5.39
N GLY A 105 8.82 -12.88 6.42
CA GLY A 105 8.45 -13.51 7.69
C GLY A 105 8.11 -15.00 7.59
N GLY A 106 8.78 -15.73 6.70
CA GLY A 106 8.53 -17.14 6.41
C GLY A 106 7.51 -17.38 5.30
N TYR A 107 6.85 -16.34 4.81
CA TYR A 107 5.95 -16.37 3.65
C TYR A 107 6.68 -15.91 2.40
N TYR A 108 6.40 -16.52 1.25
CA TYR A 108 7.13 -16.24 0.02
C TYR A 108 6.27 -15.53 -1.01
N VAL A 109 6.68 -14.35 -1.46
CA VAL A 109 6.14 -13.71 -2.67
C VAL A 109 6.95 -14.14 -3.88
N TYR A 110 6.25 -14.43 -4.97
CA TYR A 110 6.84 -14.77 -6.26
C TYR A 110 6.44 -13.69 -7.26
N PHE A 111 7.39 -12.81 -7.60
CA PHE A 111 7.17 -11.72 -8.55
C PHE A 111 7.74 -12.10 -9.92
N PRO A 112 6.89 -12.47 -10.89
CA PRO A 112 7.33 -12.74 -12.26
C PRO A 112 7.59 -11.42 -13.00
N TYR A 113 8.85 -11.16 -13.32
CA TYR A 113 9.26 -10.04 -14.16
C TYR A 113 9.48 -10.50 -15.60
N LEU A 114 8.71 -9.95 -16.53
CA LEU A 114 8.74 -10.22 -17.95
C LEU A 114 8.99 -8.92 -18.72
N ASN A 115 9.97 -8.94 -19.61
CA ASN A 115 10.29 -7.82 -20.50
C ASN A 115 10.30 -8.31 -21.96
N CYS A 116 9.34 -7.78 -22.72
CA CYS A 116 9.13 -8.04 -24.14
C CYS A 116 9.37 -6.78 -25.00
N GLY A 117 10.27 -5.90 -24.55
CA GLY A 117 10.61 -4.65 -25.22
C GLY A 117 9.48 -3.62 -25.18
N ASP A 118 9.16 -3.04 -26.35
CA ASP A 118 8.10 -2.06 -26.53
C ASP A 118 6.68 -2.65 -26.38
N LYS A 119 6.56 -3.98 -26.33
CA LYS A 119 5.26 -4.66 -26.29
C LYS A 119 4.69 -4.78 -24.89
N TYR A 120 5.55 -5.07 -23.91
CA TYR A 120 5.14 -5.32 -22.53
C TYR A 120 6.35 -5.36 -21.61
N VAL A 121 6.23 -4.74 -20.45
CA VAL A 121 7.16 -4.87 -19.33
C VAL A 121 6.33 -4.95 -18.05
N THR A 122 6.58 -5.96 -17.21
CA THR A 122 5.95 -6.05 -15.89
C THR A 122 6.26 -4.79 -15.10
N LYS A 123 5.23 -4.23 -14.45
CA LYS A 123 5.39 -3.05 -13.60
C LYS A 123 5.15 -3.42 -12.15
N GLU A 124 6.10 -3.08 -11.30
CA GLU A 124 5.90 -3.04 -9.86
C GLU A 124 4.89 -1.93 -9.50
N LEU A 125 4.00 -2.20 -8.55
CA LEU A 125 2.97 -1.24 -8.13
C LEU A 125 3.57 0.07 -7.64
N TYR A 126 4.64 0.02 -6.84
CA TYR A 126 5.26 1.23 -6.30
C TYR A 126 5.73 2.16 -7.42
N LYS A 127 6.30 1.63 -8.51
CA LYS A 127 6.73 2.42 -9.68
C LYS A 127 5.56 3.12 -10.37
N LYS A 128 4.37 2.50 -10.35
CA LYS A 128 3.15 3.12 -10.90
C LYS A 128 2.65 4.25 -10.00
N ILE A 129 2.79 4.11 -8.68
CA ILE A 129 2.40 5.13 -7.70
C ILE A 129 3.36 6.33 -7.79
N ILE A 130 4.68 6.09 -7.75
CA ILE A 130 5.71 7.14 -7.70
C ILE A 130 6.10 7.68 -9.08
N ASP A 131 5.32 7.37 -10.12
CA ASP A 131 5.54 7.92 -11.45
C ASP A 131 5.59 9.46 -11.35
N PRO A 132 6.58 10.14 -11.96
CA PRO A 132 6.72 11.59 -11.86
C PRO A 132 5.46 12.38 -12.26
N SER A 133 4.61 11.81 -13.11
CA SER A 133 3.32 12.42 -13.49
C SER A 133 2.29 12.48 -12.37
N ASN A 134 2.47 11.71 -11.29
CA ASN A 134 1.59 11.71 -10.12
C ASN A 134 2.08 12.66 -9.01
N ILE A 135 3.30 13.20 -9.11
CA ILE A 135 3.92 14.00 -8.05
C ILE A 135 3.46 15.45 -8.16
N VAL A 136 3.00 16.01 -7.04
CA VAL A 136 2.56 17.41 -6.90
C VAL A 136 3.35 18.13 -5.81
N THR A 137 3.29 19.47 -5.81
CA THR A 137 4.03 20.31 -4.84
C THR A 137 3.15 21.27 -4.04
N GLU A 138 1.91 21.51 -4.48
CA GLU A 138 1.01 22.50 -3.85
C GLU A 138 -0.44 22.00 -3.69
N ASP A 139 -0.89 21.07 -4.53
CA ASP A 139 -2.26 20.56 -4.54
C ASP A 139 -2.43 19.24 -3.75
N ASP A 140 -3.68 18.78 -3.61
CA ASP A 140 -3.96 17.42 -3.14
C ASP A 140 -3.26 16.39 -4.06
N GLY A 141 -2.47 15.47 -3.49
CA GLY A 141 -1.79 14.45 -4.29
C GLY A 141 -0.62 13.76 -3.58
N LEU A 142 0.30 13.24 -4.38
CA LEU A 142 1.50 12.55 -3.91
C LEU A 142 2.68 13.52 -3.83
N TYR A 143 3.37 13.54 -2.68
CA TYR A 143 4.53 14.41 -2.45
C TYR A 143 5.78 13.57 -2.21
N GLU A 144 6.89 13.96 -2.82
CA GLU A 144 8.20 13.43 -2.46
C GLU A 144 8.78 14.23 -1.28
N ILE A 145 8.98 13.58 -0.13
CA ILE A 145 9.46 14.20 1.10
C ILE A 145 10.52 13.30 1.74
N ASN A 146 11.75 13.80 1.88
CA ASN A 146 12.86 13.09 2.53
C ASN A 146 13.14 11.67 1.94
N GLY A 147 12.92 11.48 0.65
CA GLY A 147 13.11 10.20 -0.05
C GLY A 147 11.97 9.19 0.14
N GLU A 148 10.85 9.60 0.73
CA GLU A 148 9.58 8.87 0.74
C GLU A 148 8.55 9.58 -0.15
N TYR A 149 7.50 8.86 -0.54
CA TYR A 149 6.38 9.43 -1.31
C TYR A 149 5.10 9.33 -0.49
N ILE A 150 4.54 10.47 -0.08
CA ILE A 150 3.47 10.57 0.91
C ILE A 150 2.23 11.19 0.27
N PHE A 151 1.07 10.55 0.42
CA PHE A 151 -0.21 11.15 -0.01
C PHE A 151 -0.66 12.22 0.98
N ARG A 152 -1.06 13.38 0.46
CA ARG A 152 -1.48 14.55 1.25
C ARG A 152 -2.65 15.27 0.59
N GLY A 153 -3.52 15.88 1.38
CA GLY A 153 -4.68 16.60 0.87
C GLY A 153 -6.01 15.90 1.18
N SER A 154 -7.12 16.53 0.78
CA SER A 154 -8.47 16.01 1.02
C SER A 154 -8.97 15.06 -0.07
N LYS A 155 -8.55 15.27 -1.33
CA LYS A 155 -8.99 14.52 -2.51
C LYS A 155 -7.78 13.95 -3.24
N VAL A 156 -7.37 12.78 -2.80
CA VAL A 156 -6.21 12.06 -3.34
C VAL A 156 -6.63 10.77 -4.04
N ASN A 157 -5.88 10.39 -5.07
CA ASN A 157 -6.06 9.13 -5.79
C ASN A 157 -5.17 8.05 -5.17
N ASN A 158 -5.51 7.64 -3.94
CA ASN A 158 -4.71 6.71 -3.14
C ASN A 158 -5.48 5.45 -2.73
N TYR A 159 -6.45 5.01 -3.53
CA TYR A 159 -7.23 3.80 -3.25
C TYR A 159 -6.56 2.57 -3.84
N LEU A 160 -6.54 1.48 -3.07
CA LEU A 160 -5.99 0.18 -3.46
C LEU A 160 -6.96 -0.93 -3.06
N GLU A 161 -7.21 -1.86 -3.98
CA GLU A 161 -7.91 -3.11 -3.71
C GLU A 161 -6.88 -4.20 -3.37
N PHE A 162 -7.01 -4.78 -2.18
CA PHE A 162 -6.14 -5.83 -1.68
C PHE A 162 -6.89 -6.73 -0.69
N ALA A 163 -6.77 -8.05 -0.84
CA ALA A 163 -7.47 -9.04 -0.01
C ALA A 163 -8.99 -8.77 0.09
N ASP A 164 -9.63 -8.55 -1.06
CA ASP A 164 -11.05 -8.22 -1.21
C ASP A 164 -11.53 -7.02 -0.37
N GLN A 165 -10.60 -6.13 -0.02
CA GLN A 165 -10.85 -4.94 0.79
C GLN A 165 -10.29 -3.70 0.09
N LEU A 166 -10.93 -2.55 0.37
CA LEU A 166 -10.46 -1.25 -0.09
C LEU A 166 -9.60 -0.59 0.99
N TRP A 167 -8.42 -0.12 0.58
CA TRP A 167 -7.40 0.46 1.43
C TRP A 167 -7.00 1.86 0.94
N TYR A 168 -6.57 2.70 1.88
CA TYR A 168 -5.80 3.89 1.53
C TYR A 168 -4.31 3.53 1.46
N ILE A 169 -3.64 3.99 0.42
CA ILE A 169 -2.18 4.09 0.38
C ILE A 169 -1.80 5.35 1.17
N VAL A 170 -0.96 5.17 2.19
CA VAL A 170 -0.44 6.26 3.02
C VAL A 170 0.84 6.80 2.41
N LYS A 171 1.80 5.91 2.14
CA LYS A 171 3.09 6.27 1.56
C LYS A 171 3.78 5.10 0.87
N VAL A 172 4.75 5.43 0.02
CA VAL A 172 5.83 4.53 -0.40
C VAL A 172 7.08 4.93 0.38
N ASP A 173 7.65 3.98 1.14
CA ASP A 173 8.83 4.24 1.97
C ASP A 173 10.15 4.15 1.17
N LYS A 174 11.27 4.39 1.86
CA LYS A 174 12.62 4.41 1.25
C LYS A 174 13.06 3.07 0.66
N ASP A 175 12.47 1.98 1.12
CA ASP A 175 12.73 0.63 0.63
C ASP A 175 11.75 0.24 -0.49
N ASN A 176 10.90 1.19 -0.94
CA ASN A 176 9.83 1.02 -1.91
C ASN A 176 8.65 0.15 -1.42
N HIS A 177 8.55 -0.11 -0.11
CA HIS A 177 7.37 -0.76 0.44
C HIS A 177 6.20 0.22 0.51
N ILE A 178 4.99 -0.31 0.31
CA ILE A 178 3.78 0.51 0.19
C ILE A 178 2.98 0.37 1.49
N LYS A 179 2.96 1.41 2.31
CA LYS A 179 2.17 1.44 3.54
C LYS A 179 0.70 1.68 3.20
N ILE A 180 -0.17 0.77 3.59
CA ILE A 180 -1.62 0.89 3.39
C ILE A 180 -2.37 0.80 4.72
N VAL A 181 -3.57 1.38 4.77
CA VAL A 181 -4.45 1.38 5.97
C VAL A 181 -5.92 1.17 5.57
N GLN A 182 -6.66 0.42 6.38
CA GLN A 182 -8.08 0.16 6.13
C GLN A 182 -8.92 1.45 6.21
N ILE A 183 -9.88 1.59 5.28
CA ILE A 183 -10.77 2.77 5.20
C ILE A 183 -11.96 2.66 6.16
N ASP A 184 -12.61 1.49 6.22
CA ASP A 184 -13.91 1.30 6.86
C ASP A 184 -13.97 0.11 7.84
N ASN A 185 -12.87 -0.15 8.57
CA ASN A 185 -12.91 -1.23 9.56
C ASN A 185 -13.78 -0.84 10.77
N LYS A 186 -14.83 -1.63 11.01
CA LYS A 186 -15.75 -1.45 12.15
C LYS A 186 -15.31 -2.22 13.39
N THR A 187 -14.32 -3.10 13.26
CA THR A 187 -13.75 -3.86 14.38
C THR A 187 -13.19 -2.91 15.41
N ARG A 188 -13.57 -3.13 16.66
CA ARG A 188 -13.13 -2.32 17.78
C ARG A 188 -12.30 -3.16 18.72
N HIS A 189 -11.24 -2.53 19.21
CA HIS A 189 -10.38 -3.12 20.21
C HIS A 189 -9.95 -2.05 21.21
N ILE A 190 -9.63 -2.48 22.42
CA ILE A 190 -8.95 -1.63 23.38
C ILE A 190 -7.46 -1.59 23.05
N TRP A 191 -6.79 -0.50 23.38
CA TRP A 191 -5.34 -0.40 23.16
C TRP A 191 -4.60 -1.28 24.17
N ASP A 192 -4.95 -1.14 25.45
CA ASP A 192 -4.43 -1.97 26.54
C ASP A 192 -5.31 -1.90 27.80
N TYR A 193 -5.23 -2.90 28.67
CA TYR A 193 -5.95 -2.99 29.94
C TYR A 193 -5.12 -3.52 31.12
N ARG A 194 -3.81 -3.70 30.93
CA ARG A 194 -2.90 -4.15 32.00
C ARG A 194 -2.96 -3.23 33.22
N TYR A 195 -2.56 -3.79 34.36
CA TYR A 195 -2.45 -3.01 35.60
C TYR A 195 -1.30 -2.01 35.48
N ASN A 196 -1.60 -0.73 35.69
CA ASN A 196 -0.63 0.34 35.67
C ASN A 196 -0.25 0.72 37.11
N VAL A 197 1.02 0.56 37.45
CA VAL A 197 1.54 0.79 38.81
C VAL A 197 1.48 2.26 39.22
N ASP A 198 1.74 3.19 38.31
CA ASP A 198 1.70 4.63 38.58
C ASP A 198 0.27 5.13 38.85
N ARG A 199 -0.71 4.40 38.31
CA ARG A 199 -2.14 4.72 38.46
C ARG A 199 -2.86 3.86 39.48
N ASN A 200 -2.20 2.83 40.01
CA ASN A 200 -2.77 1.85 40.93
C ASN A 200 -4.13 1.30 40.43
N ALA A 201 -4.24 1.05 39.12
CA ALA A 201 -5.49 0.68 38.45
C ALA A 201 -5.26 -0.05 37.12
N LYS A 202 -6.27 -0.82 36.66
CA LYS A 202 -6.29 -1.47 35.33
C LYS A 202 -6.71 -0.50 34.23
N VAL A 203 -5.85 0.47 33.95
CA VAL A 203 -6.08 1.51 32.92
C VAL A 203 -5.18 1.34 31.69
N GLY A 204 -4.43 0.24 31.63
CA GLY A 204 -3.45 -0.03 30.59
C GLY A 204 -2.11 0.67 30.84
N VAL A 205 -1.08 0.11 30.20
CA VAL A 205 0.27 0.66 30.11
C VAL A 205 0.53 1.00 28.65
N ASN A 206 0.94 2.23 28.37
CA ASN A 206 1.16 2.72 27.01
C ASN A 206 2.49 2.25 26.40
N ASP A 207 2.72 0.95 26.45
CA ASP A 207 3.82 0.22 25.84
C ASP A 207 3.24 -0.75 24.82
N PHE A 208 3.45 -0.46 23.53
CA PHE A 208 2.80 -1.17 22.41
C PHE A 208 3.25 -2.63 22.33
N ASN A 209 4.55 -2.91 22.51
CA ASN A 209 5.19 -4.23 22.37
C ASN A 209 4.75 -5.28 23.41
N LYS A 210 3.78 -4.93 24.24
CA LYS A 210 3.20 -5.79 25.26
C LYS A 210 1.70 -5.52 25.43
N SER A 211 1.12 -4.78 24.49
CA SER A 211 -0.24 -4.27 24.58
C SER A 211 -1.24 -5.32 24.13
N SER A 212 -2.48 -5.18 24.60
CA SER A 212 -3.58 -5.99 24.08
C SER A 212 -3.77 -5.79 22.57
N MET A 213 -3.46 -4.60 22.02
CA MET A 213 -3.53 -4.31 20.60
C MET A 213 -2.51 -5.10 19.77
N GLU A 214 -1.26 -5.20 20.23
CA GLU A 214 -0.24 -5.98 19.53
C GLU A 214 -0.63 -7.45 19.45
N SER A 215 -1.06 -8.06 20.55
CA SER A 215 -1.52 -9.46 20.55
C SER A 215 -2.69 -9.66 19.57
N TYR A 216 -3.65 -8.73 19.55
CA TYR A 216 -4.77 -8.75 18.60
C TYR A 216 -4.31 -8.70 17.15
N LEU A 217 -3.35 -7.83 16.81
CA LEU A 217 -2.85 -7.71 15.44
C LEU A 217 -2.09 -8.98 15.00
N LEU A 218 -1.31 -9.59 15.89
CA LEU A 218 -0.64 -10.87 15.60
C LEU A 218 -1.65 -12.02 15.40
N GLU A 219 -2.70 -12.08 16.21
CA GLU A 219 -3.78 -13.05 16.05
C GLU A 219 -4.55 -12.82 14.74
N LEU A 220 -4.85 -11.56 14.41
CA LEU A 220 -5.59 -11.18 13.21
C LEU A 220 -4.85 -11.58 11.92
N PHE A 221 -3.52 -11.44 11.87
CA PHE A 221 -2.73 -11.87 10.71
C PHE A 221 -2.83 -13.38 10.44
N ASN A 222 -3.08 -14.16 11.49
CA ASN A 222 -3.25 -15.61 11.37
C ASN A 222 -4.68 -16.01 10.96
N ASP A 223 -5.63 -15.08 10.92
CA ASP A 223 -6.99 -15.33 10.45
C ASP A 223 -7.08 -15.28 8.92
N GLU A 224 -7.27 -16.44 8.29
CA GLU A 224 -7.42 -16.56 6.83
C GLU A 224 -8.62 -15.78 6.27
N LYS A 225 -9.60 -15.40 7.10
CA LYS A 225 -10.71 -14.53 6.68
C LYS A 225 -10.29 -13.07 6.56
N PHE A 226 -9.18 -12.69 7.20
CA PHE A 226 -8.64 -11.35 7.13
C PHE A 226 -7.68 -11.22 5.95
N ILE A 227 -6.68 -12.11 5.88
CA ILE A 227 -5.73 -12.22 4.77
C ILE A 227 -5.54 -13.70 4.43
N GLU A 228 -5.83 -14.06 3.18
CA GLU A 228 -5.59 -15.40 2.67
C GLU A 228 -4.10 -15.77 2.68
N GLU A 229 -3.80 -17.05 2.89
CA GLU A 229 -2.43 -17.56 3.05
C GLU A 229 -1.51 -17.22 1.86
N ASP A 230 -2.03 -17.24 0.64
CA ASP A 230 -1.28 -16.93 -0.58
C ASP A 230 -0.94 -15.44 -0.73
N LEU A 231 -1.71 -14.56 -0.08
CA LEU A 231 -1.45 -13.12 -0.05
C LEU A 231 -0.46 -12.71 1.05
N LYS A 232 -0.23 -13.55 2.07
CA LYS A 232 0.68 -13.22 3.19
C LYS A 232 2.11 -12.94 2.74
N GLY A 233 2.56 -13.59 1.67
CA GLY A 233 3.86 -13.33 1.06
C GLY A 233 4.02 -11.89 0.55
N LEU A 234 2.92 -11.21 0.20
CA LEU A 234 2.94 -9.82 -0.26
C LEU A 234 3.12 -8.81 0.89
N ILE A 235 2.96 -9.24 2.15
CA ILE A 235 2.99 -8.39 3.33
C ILE A 235 4.36 -8.48 4.00
N VAL A 236 5.03 -7.34 4.10
CA VAL A 236 6.39 -7.24 4.65
C VAL A 236 6.35 -7.34 6.17
N HIS A 237 7.14 -8.26 6.72
CA HIS A 237 7.43 -8.29 8.15
C HIS A 237 8.54 -7.27 8.46
N LYS A 238 8.15 -6.12 8.98
CA LYS A 238 9.09 -5.06 9.35
C LYS A 238 8.76 -4.45 10.70
N SER A 239 9.75 -3.81 11.30
CA SER A 239 9.59 -3.13 12.57
C SER A 239 8.67 -1.91 12.42
N TRP A 240 7.74 -1.76 13.35
CA TRP A 240 6.86 -0.59 13.43
C TRP A 240 7.46 0.45 14.36
N CYS A 241 7.31 1.73 14.02
CA CYS A 241 7.79 2.78 14.90
C CYS A 241 6.74 3.17 15.95
N VAL A 242 7.10 2.98 17.23
CA VAL A 242 6.20 3.01 18.40
C VAL A 242 6.69 3.94 19.51
N GLY A 243 7.68 4.76 19.21
CA GLY A 243 8.14 5.87 20.03
C GLY A 243 6.99 6.78 20.44
N LYS A 244 7.06 7.27 21.69
CA LYS A 244 5.99 8.06 22.29
C LYS A 244 6.12 9.53 21.89
N ARG A 245 4.98 10.19 21.74
CA ARG A 245 4.90 11.59 21.31
C ARG A 245 4.28 12.48 22.38
N THR A 246 4.69 13.75 22.47
CA THR A 246 4.03 14.76 23.32
C THR A 246 3.02 15.57 22.51
N ASP A 247 2.10 16.25 23.19
CA ASP A 247 1.07 17.08 22.52
C ASP A 247 1.66 18.27 21.77
N SER A 248 2.79 18.79 22.27
CA SER A 248 3.51 19.94 21.72
C SER A 248 4.54 19.57 20.67
N GLU A 249 4.70 18.28 20.34
CA GLU A 249 5.69 17.84 19.36
C GLU A 249 5.37 18.37 17.96
N THR A 250 6.36 19.01 17.35
CA THR A 250 6.27 19.70 16.05
C THR A 250 6.90 18.90 14.92
N ASN A 251 7.80 17.97 15.23
CA ASN A 251 8.47 17.15 14.24
C ASN A 251 7.49 16.11 13.65
N LYS A 252 7.12 16.25 12.39
CA LYS A 252 6.20 15.36 11.67
C LYS A 252 6.89 14.29 10.82
N THR A 253 8.22 14.24 10.78
CA THR A 253 8.96 13.36 9.87
C THR A 253 8.82 11.88 10.22
N GLY A 254 8.31 11.57 11.42
CA GLY A 254 8.24 10.21 11.97
C GLY A 254 9.45 9.82 12.80
N GLU A 255 10.48 10.67 12.91
CA GLU A 255 11.67 10.42 13.75
C GLU A 255 11.31 10.19 15.23
N VAL A 256 10.30 10.89 15.74
CA VAL A 256 9.85 10.76 17.14
C VAL A 256 9.28 9.38 17.37
N GLU A 257 8.38 8.93 16.49
CA GLU A 257 7.83 7.59 16.51
C GLU A 257 8.94 6.54 16.26
N CYS A 258 9.89 6.79 15.37
CA CYS A 258 10.99 5.86 15.03
C CYS A 258 12.17 5.87 16.01
N SER A 259 12.09 6.63 17.11
CA SER A 259 13.03 6.54 18.22
C SER A 259 12.97 5.19 18.95
N VAL A 260 11.84 4.49 18.86
CA VAL A 260 11.64 3.14 19.38
C VAL A 260 10.91 2.33 18.31
N VAL A 261 11.40 1.13 18.04
CA VAL A 261 10.80 0.22 17.05
C VAL A 261 10.43 -1.12 17.68
N THR A 262 9.46 -1.81 17.08
CA THR A 262 9.06 -3.16 17.46
C THR A 262 10.03 -4.20 16.91
N GLU A 263 9.92 -5.44 17.39
CA GLU A 263 10.37 -6.59 16.59
C GLU A 263 9.58 -6.63 15.26
N PRO A 264 10.14 -7.18 14.17
CA PRO A 264 9.44 -7.25 12.89
C PRO A 264 8.06 -7.91 12.99
N ALA A 265 7.03 -7.22 12.50
CA ALA A 265 5.65 -7.70 12.55
C ALA A 265 4.90 -7.35 11.25
N PRO A 266 3.94 -8.18 10.80
CA PRO A 266 3.27 -7.98 9.52
C PRO A 266 2.22 -6.86 9.56
N LEU A 267 1.59 -6.66 10.73
CA LEU A 267 0.49 -5.73 10.93
C LEU A 267 0.83 -4.71 12.01
N GLY A 268 0.28 -3.51 11.85
CA GLY A 268 0.40 -2.40 12.79
C GLY A 268 -0.83 -1.50 12.70
N LEU A 269 -0.68 -0.27 13.20
CA LEU A 269 -1.64 0.81 12.96
C LEU A 269 -0.90 2.01 12.37
N ILE A 270 -1.68 2.93 11.80
CA ILE A 270 -1.15 4.21 11.37
C ILE A 270 -0.61 5.02 12.58
N GLN A 271 0.42 5.81 12.32
CA GLN A 271 1.10 6.60 13.34
C GLN A 271 0.50 8.01 13.40
N ALA A 272 0.69 8.69 14.53
CA ALA A 272 0.26 10.09 14.66
C ALA A 272 0.93 10.98 13.61
N ASN A 273 2.23 10.80 13.33
CA ASN A 273 2.92 11.58 12.30
C ASN A 273 2.34 11.39 10.90
N ASP A 274 1.88 10.19 10.52
CA ASP A 274 1.26 9.98 9.20
C ASP A 274 0.00 10.84 9.06
N PHE A 275 -0.81 10.93 10.12
CA PHE A 275 -1.99 11.80 10.15
C PHE A 275 -1.60 13.28 10.02
N LEU A 276 -0.53 13.72 10.71
CA LEU A 276 -0.04 15.11 10.64
C LEU A 276 0.54 15.45 9.26
N MET A 277 1.17 14.47 8.60
CA MET A 277 1.78 14.62 7.28
C MET A 277 0.74 14.63 6.17
N ALA A 278 -0.37 13.90 6.32
CA ALA A 278 -1.45 13.91 5.33
C ALA A 278 -2.14 15.27 5.17
N SER A 279 -2.04 16.17 6.17
CA SER A 279 -2.59 17.53 6.07
C SER A 279 -1.69 18.46 5.25
N LEU A 280 -2.33 19.30 4.42
CA LEU A 280 -1.69 20.43 3.72
C LEU A 280 -1.79 21.76 4.48
N ASP A 281 -2.49 21.82 5.62
CA ASP A 281 -2.66 23.08 6.36
C ASP A 281 -1.36 23.48 7.07
N GLU A 282 -0.85 24.67 6.76
CA GLU A 282 0.37 25.23 7.39
C GLU A 282 0.25 25.39 8.90
N ASN A 283 -0.98 25.56 9.42
CA ASN A 283 -1.24 25.65 10.86
C ASN A 283 -1.31 24.28 11.54
N CYS A 284 -1.27 23.18 10.79
CA CYS A 284 -1.05 21.86 11.38
C CYS A 284 0.40 21.84 11.90
N THR A 285 0.65 22.28 13.12
CA THR A 285 2.02 22.46 13.62
C THR A 285 2.39 21.48 14.71
N THR A 286 1.45 21.07 15.56
CA THR A 286 1.68 20.16 16.68
C THR A 286 0.76 18.94 16.62
N THR A 287 1.03 17.94 17.45
CA THR A 287 0.24 16.70 17.54
C THR A 287 -1.25 16.93 17.71
N LEU A 288 -1.65 17.96 18.49
CA LEU A 288 -3.05 18.25 18.80
C LEU A 288 -3.60 19.47 18.04
N SER A 289 -2.88 20.01 17.05
CA SER A 289 -3.36 21.12 16.22
C SER A 289 -4.67 20.73 15.51
N PRO A 290 -5.81 21.36 15.80
CA PRO A 290 -7.09 21.01 15.15
C PRO A 290 -7.08 21.26 13.65
N SER A 291 -6.25 22.19 13.17
CA SER A 291 -5.99 22.47 11.75
C SER A 291 -5.45 21.26 10.98
N CYS A 292 -4.88 20.26 11.63
CA CYS A 292 -4.44 19.02 10.97
C CYS A 292 -5.58 18.21 10.35
N GLN A 293 -6.83 18.53 10.67
CA GLN A 293 -7.99 17.96 9.99
C GLN A 293 -8.22 18.55 8.59
N ASN A 294 -7.73 19.77 8.36
CA ASN A 294 -7.93 20.48 7.10
C ASN A 294 -7.07 19.84 6.02
N TYR A 295 -7.64 19.67 4.83
CA TYR A 295 -6.96 19.10 3.66
C TYR A 295 -6.31 17.75 4.00
N ASN A 296 -7.05 16.85 4.65
CA ASN A 296 -6.54 15.58 5.14
C ASN A 296 -7.55 14.45 4.91
N TYR A 297 -7.23 13.53 4.01
CA TYR A 297 -8.09 12.39 3.68
C TYR A 297 -8.24 11.38 4.83
N LEU A 298 -7.34 11.39 5.83
CA LEU A 298 -7.44 10.56 7.05
C LEU A 298 -8.35 11.19 8.11
N ALA A 299 -8.75 12.46 7.95
CA ALA A 299 -9.52 13.22 8.92
C ALA A 299 -11.05 13.01 8.82
N SER A 300 -11.50 11.80 8.48
CA SER A 300 -12.94 11.50 8.45
C SER A 300 -13.57 11.70 9.84
N SER A 301 -14.61 12.53 9.89
CA SER A 301 -15.32 12.88 11.13
C SER A 301 -16.22 11.77 11.67
N ASP A 302 -16.58 10.80 10.82
CA ASP A 302 -17.61 9.83 11.14
C ASP A 302 -17.12 8.76 12.12
N TYR A 303 -15.81 8.62 12.27
CA TYR A 303 -15.19 7.50 12.96
C TYR A 303 -14.13 7.93 13.97
N THR A 304 -13.99 7.13 15.02
CA THR A 304 -12.89 7.24 15.98
C THR A 304 -12.07 5.97 15.90
N TRP A 305 -10.77 6.12 15.66
CA TRP A 305 -9.85 5.00 15.44
C TRP A 305 -8.51 5.23 16.13
N TRP A 306 -7.90 4.14 16.61
CA TRP A 306 -6.62 4.17 17.31
C TRP A 306 -5.45 4.45 16.36
N THR A 307 -4.49 5.27 16.81
CA THR A 307 -3.13 5.23 16.25
C THR A 307 -2.28 4.22 17.03
N ILE A 308 -1.13 3.84 16.47
CA ILE A 308 -0.12 3.07 17.21
C ILE A 308 0.60 3.94 18.25
N THR A 309 0.59 5.26 18.10
CA THR A 309 1.42 6.19 18.86
C THR A 309 0.91 6.42 20.29
N ALA A 310 1.75 6.11 21.27
CA ALA A 310 1.50 6.37 22.68
C ALA A 310 1.86 7.81 23.11
N ALA A 311 1.22 8.30 24.17
CA ALA A 311 1.53 9.61 24.73
C ALA A 311 2.78 9.55 25.63
N ALA A 312 3.73 10.46 25.46
CA ALA A 312 5.00 10.47 26.20
C ALA A 312 4.89 11.09 27.60
N ASP A 313 3.91 11.96 27.82
CA ASP A 313 3.73 12.73 29.06
C ASP A 313 3.00 11.97 30.18
N ASN A 314 2.61 10.72 29.94
CA ASN A 314 1.93 9.86 30.89
C ASN A 314 2.18 8.38 30.55
N THR A 315 1.68 7.46 31.39
CA THR A 315 1.90 6.01 31.21
C THR A 315 0.66 5.22 30.81
N HIS A 316 -0.48 5.87 30.56
CA HIS A 316 -1.80 5.23 30.46
C HIS A 316 -2.70 5.82 29.34
N ARG A 317 -2.12 6.53 28.37
CA ARG A 317 -2.83 7.08 27.22
C ARG A 317 -2.05 6.89 25.93
N ALA A 318 -2.81 6.81 24.84
CA ALA A 318 -2.33 6.80 23.47
C ALA A 318 -3.18 7.77 22.64
N TYR A 319 -2.70 8.09 21.44
CA TYR A 319 -3.42 8.96 20.52
C TYR A 319 -4.43 8.17 19.69
N LYS A 320 -5.56 8.79 19.45
CA LYS A 320 -6.58 8.34 18.50
C LYS A 320 -7.06 9.53 17.69
N VAL A 321 -7.59 9.28 16.51
CA VAL A 321 -8.34 10.29 15.76
C VAL A 321 -9.80 10.20 16.18
N SER A 322 -10.42 11.34 16.45
CA SER A 322 -11.84 11.45 16.80
C SER A 322 -12.38 12.78 16.32
N GLY A 323 -13.49 12.79 15.59
CA GLY A 323 -14.04 14.02 15.01
C GLY A 323 -13.07 14.71 14.05
N GLY A 324 -12.23 13.93 13.36
CA GLY A 324 -11.27 14.44 12.37
C GLY A 324 -9.95 14.98 12.93
N TYR A 325 -9.67 14.92 14.23
CA TYR A 325 -8.37 15.36 14.78
C TYR A 325 -7.81 14.40 15.83
N LEU A 326 -6.51 14.47 16.07
CA LEU A 326 -5.81 13.66 17.05
C LEU A 326 -6.14 14.12 18.48
N MET A 327 -6.31 13.16 19.39
CA MET A 327 -6.47 13.41 20.82
C MET A 327 -5.92 12.27 21.66
N LYS A 328 -5.52 12.56 22.90
CA LYS A 328 -5.17 11.52 23.88
C LYS A 328 -6.43 10.86 24.42
N SER A 329 -6.41 9.54 24.54
CA SER A 329 -7.52 8.75 25.06
C SER A 329 -7.05 7.69 26.07
N SER A 330 -7.97 7.27 26.94
CA SER A 330 -7.75 6.12 27.83
C SER A 330 -7.54 4.86 26.99
N LEU A 331 -6.50 4.07 27.32
CA LEU A 331 -6.15 2.84 26.58
C LEU A 331 -7.26 1.78 26.63
N THR A 332 -8.10 1.82 27.66
CA THR A 332 -9.26 0.93 27.85
C THR A 332 -10.48 1.32 27.02
N SER A 333 -10.40 2.39 26.21
CA SER A 333 -11.52 2.82 25.37
C SER A 333 -11.70 1.88 24.19
N ASN A 334 -12.90 1.30 24.05
CA ASN A 334 -13.21 0.44 22.91
C ASN A 334 -13.40 1.27 21.63
N THR A 335 -12.40 1.26 20.77
CA THR A 335 -12.26 2.17 19.62
C THR A 335 -11.94 1.37 18.37
N ARG A 336 -12.28 1.89 17.18
CA ARG A 336 -12.00 1.16 15.93
C ARG A 336 -10.50 0.99 15.72
N THR A 337 -10.17 -0.10 15.04
CA THR A 337 -8.79 -0.45 14.73
C THR A 337 -8.65 -0.49 13.22
N HIS A 338 -8.13 0.58 12.63
CA HIS A 338 -7.82 0.60 11.21
C HIS A 338 -6.43 -0.01 11.05
N VAL A 339 -6.39 -1.28 10.65
CA VAL A 339 -5.13 -2.02 10.50
C VAL A 339 -4.31 -1.36 9.40
N ALA A 340 -3.01 -1.27 9.64
CA ALA A 340 -2.03 -0.88 8.64
C ALA A 340 -1.08 -2.04 8.38
N LEU A 341 -0.58 -2.11 7.15
CA LEU A 341 0.43 -3.08 6.73
C LEU A 341 1.32 -2.47 5.64
N PHE A 342 2.43 -3.14 5.34
CA PHE A 342 3.31 -2.76 4.24
C PHE A 342 3.29 -3.85 3.18
N LEU A 343 3.01 -3.46 1.95
CA LEU A 343 3.15 -4.34 0.80
C LEU A 343 4.59 -4.29 0.27
N SER A 344 5.09 -5.43 -0.19
CA SER A 344 6.42 -5.55 -0.78
C SER A 344 6.57 -4.70 -2.04
N GLU A 345 7.81 -4.27 -2.30
CA GLU A 345 8.25 -3.71 -3.57
C GLU A 345 8.03 -4.67 -4.75
N ASN A 346 7.98 -5.98 -4.48
CA ASN A 346 7.74 -7.05 -5.46
C ASN A 346 6.25 -7.38 -5.62
N VAL A 347 5.39 -6.35 -5.60
CA VAL A 347 3.95 -6.47 -5.87
C VAL A 347 3.67 -6.01 -7.30
N ALA A 348 3.01 -6.86 -8.10
CA ALA A 348 2.72 -6.55 -9.49
C ALA A 348 1.50 -5.66 -9.63
N TYR A 349 1.64 -4.59 -10.43
CA TYR A 349 0.51 -3.77 -10.84
C TYR A 349 -0.34 -4.53 -11.87
N ALA A 350 -1.65 -4.60 -11.62
CA ALA A 350 -2.62 -5.26 -12.49
C ALA A 350 -3.58 -4.27 -13.18
N GLY A 351 -3.77 -3.07 -12.62
CA GLY A 351 -4.70 -2.09 -13.16
C GLY A 351 -5.06 -0.99 -12.16
N GLY A 352 -5.95 -0.10 -12.57
CA GLY A 352 -6.46 0.97 -11.73
C GLY A 352 -5.65 2.26 -11.77
N THR A 353 -6.35 3.37 -11.53
CA THR A 353 -5.76 4.72 -11.48
C THR A 353 -5.59 5.23 -10.06
N GLY A 354 -6.05 4.47 -9.06
CA GLY A 354 -5.99 4.84 -7.65
C GLY A 354 -7.16 5.72 -7.21
N THR A 355 -8.16 5.95 -8.07
CA THR A 355 -9.39 6.67 -7.68
C THR A 355 -10.33 5.75 -6.91
N TYR A 356 -11.32 6.28 -6.21
CA TYR A 356 -12.30 5.45 -5.49
C TYR A 356 -13.04 4.46 -6.40
N ASP A 357 -13.46 4.91 -7.59
CA ASP A 357 -14.20 4.10 -8.56
C ASP A 357 -13.30 3.19 -9.41
N ASP A 358 -11.99 3.44 -9.41
CA ASP A 358 -10.97 2.69 -10.16
C ASP A 358 -9.69 2.58 -9.30
N PRO A 359 -9.75 1.84 -8.18
CA PRO A 359 -8.63 1.70 -7.25
C PRO A 359 -7.50 0.95 -7.92
N TYR A 360 -6.27 1.14 -7.43
CA TYR A 360 -5.17 0.29 -7.84
C TYR A 360 -5.49 -1.18 -7.57
N ILE A 361 -5.12 -2.06 -8.50
CA ILE A 361 -5.33 -3.50 -8.41
C ILE A 361 -3.96 -4.18 -8.46
N VAL A 362 -3.78 -5.18 -7.59
CA VAL A 362 -2.57 -6.00 -7.51
C VAL A 362 -2.86 -7.43 -7.93
N ARG A 363 -1.79 -8.17 -8.23
CA ARG A 363 -1.85 -9.61 -8.50
C ARG A 363 -0.57 -10.30 -8.06
#